data_AF-A0A975TLJ0-F1
#
_entry.id   AF-A0A975TLJ0-F1
#
_cell.length_a   1.000
_cell.length_b   1.000
_cell.length_c   1.000
_cell.angle_alpha   90.00
_cell.angle_beta   90.00
_cell.angle_gamma   90.00
#
_symmetry.space_group_name_H-M   'P 1'
#
loop_
_entity.id
_entity.type
_entity.pdbx_description
1 polymer ?
#
loop_
_entity_poly.entity_id
_entity_poly.type
_entity_poly.pdbx_seq_one_letter_code
_entity_poly.pdbx_strand_id
1 'polypeptide(L)'
;MRAGSESPGPGRGQGTGSGQGAEPSRELGPGPGTAPEAVGEGELPFFVYGTLRPGEPNHDLCLRGRTSREVPARLEGAVLYDGPGYPYAVEAPGTVLGDLITARPGAYAELLTVLDELEDYLAPGHPRNLYERVAREVRAADGTPVRAWVYFAAARVARELRARGRLIVSGDWLAHVTPYASGRRDHPGRPAGPPAPPAPPGPRTL
;
A
#
# COMPACT_ATOMS: atom_id res chain seq x y z
N MET A 1 -48.61 -22.47 -34.12
CA MET A 1 -48.93 -23.44 -35.20
C MET A 1 -48.69 -22.74 -36.53
N ARG A 2 -48.20 -23.51 -37.51
CA ARG A 2 -47.44 -23.10 -38.70
C ARG A 2 -48.14 -22.07 -39.61
N ALA A 3 -47.40 -21.07 -40.07
CA ALA A 3 -47.65 -20.38 -41.32
C ALA A 3 -46.41 -20.58 -42.21
N GLY A 4 -46.60 -21.24 -43.35
CA GLY A 4 -45.56 -21.53 -44.33
C GLY A 4 -45.28 -20.34 -45.23
N SER A 5 -44.04 -20.21 -45.64
CA SER A 5 -43.61 -19.28 -46.69
C SER A 5 -42.71 -20.06 -47.65
N GLU A 6 -43.14 -20.17 -48.90
CA GLU A 6 -42.31 -20.53 -50.05
C GLU A 6 -42.18 -19.29 -50.95
N SER A 7 -40.92 -18.90 -51.21
CA SER A 7 -40.26 -18.57 -52.49
C SER A 7 -40.96 -17.70 -53.56
N PRO A 8 -40.25 -16.97 -54.47
CA PRO A 8 -38.91 -17.27 -55.02
C PRO A 8 -37.95 -16.07 -55.24
N GLY A 9 -36.68 -16.34 -55.58
CA GLY A 9 -35.66 -15.38 -56.08
C GLY A 9 -35.83 -15.06 -57.58
N PRO A 10 -34.77 -14.79 -58.37
CA PRO A 10 -33.41 -14.29 -58.07
C PRO A 10 -33.04 -13.03 -58.90
N GLY A 11 -31.89 -12.39 -58.64
CA GLY A 11 -31.39 -11.29 -59.48
C GLY A 11 -29.89 -11.03 -59.32
N ARG A 12 -29.11 -11.40 -60.35
CA ARG A 12 -27.67 -11.12 -60.48
C ARG A 12 -27.41 -9.66 -60.90
N GLY A 13 -26.28 -9.11 -60.49
CA GLY A 13 -25.68 -7.93 -61.11
C GLY A 13 -24.25 -7.68 -60.62
N GLN A 14 -23.27 -7.87 -61.49
CA GLN A 14 -21.85 -7.48 -61.31
C GLN A 14 -21.62 -6.06 -61.86
N GLY A 15 -20.58 -5.37 -61.38
CA GLY A 15 -20.02 -4.15 -61.98
C GLY A 15 -19.24 -3.31 -60.97
N THR A 16 -17.92 -3.49 -60.83
CA THR A 16 -16.83 -2.68 -61.42
C THR A 16 -16.80 -1.21 -60.98
N GLY A 17 -15.66 -0.73 -60.47
CA GLY A 17 -15.36 0.71 -60.45
C GLY A 17 -14.33 1.14 -59.42
N SER A 18 -13.07 1.21 -59.86
CA SER A 18 -11.97 1.90 -59.17
C SER A 18 -12.24 3.41 -59.08
N GLY A 19 -11.87 4.04 -57.97
CA GLY A 19 -11.89 5.50 -57.83
C GLY A 19 -11.02 5.97 -56.66
N GLN A 20 -9.83 6.51 -56.98
CA GLN A 20 -9.01 7.31 -56.07
C GLN A 20 -9.63 8.71 -55.92
N GLY A 21 -9.55 9.30 -54.74
CA GLY A 21 -9.74 10.75 -54.60
C GLY A 21 -10.05 11.25 -53.19
N ALA A 22 -9.15 12.11 -52.71
CA ALA A 22 -9.34 13.16 -51.69
C ALA A 22 -9.25 12.77 -50.20
N GLU A 23 -8.09 13.12 -49.61
CA GLU A 23 -7.98 13.50 -48.19
C GLU A 23 -8.80 14.78 -47.91
N PRO A 24 -9.27 14.94 -46.65
CA PRO A 24 -9.18 16.23 -46.00
C PRO A 24 -8.39 16.18 -44.69
N SER A 25 -7.38 17.06 -44.68
CA SER A 25 -6.69 17.70 -43.57
C SER A 25 -7.41 17.73 -42.21
N ARG A 26 -6.62 17.36 -41.19
CA ARG A 26 -6.47 17.97 -39.85
C ARG A 26 -7.71 18.05 -38.95
N GLU A 27 -7.71 17.18 -37.93
CA GLU A 27 -7.84 17.64 -36.54
C GLU A 27 -6.77 16.97 -35.68
N LEU A 28 -5.83 17.80 -35.20
CA LEU A 28 -4.87 17.46 -34.16
C LEU A 28 -5.66 17.34 -32.85
N GLY A 29 -6.16 16.14 -32.56
CA GLY A 29 -6.66 15.81 -31.23
C GLY A 29 -5.56 16.00 -30.20
N PRO A 30 -5.89 16.41 -28.96
CA PRO A 30 -4.90 16.57 -27.90
C PRO A 30 -4.17 15.23 -27.75
N GLY A 31 -2.83 15.28 -27.85
CA GLY A 31 -1.98 14.10 -27.68
C GLY A 31 -2.36 13.37 -26.40
N PRO A 32 -2.16 12.04 -26.32
CA PRO A 32 -2.42 11.32 -25.10
C PRO A 32 -1.58 11.97 -24.01
N GLY A 33 -2.25 12.77 -23.17
CA GLY A 33 -1.70 13.24 -21.92
C GLY A 33 -1.22 11.98 -21.24
N THR A 34 0.07 11.96 -20.95
CA THR A 34 0.76 10.84 -20.33
C THR A 34 -0.04 10.50 -19.08
N ALA A 35 -0.90 9.49 -19.19
CA ALA A 35 -1.45 8.82 -18.03
C ALA A 35 -0.22 8.43 -17.21
N PRO A 36 -0.22 8.66 -15.88
CA PRO A 36 0.89 8.20 -15.06
C PRO A 36 1.08 6.73 -15.41
N GLU A 37 2.27 6.42 -15.94
CA GLU A 37 2.61 5.07 -16.37
C GLU A 37 2.18 4.13 -15.26
N ALA A 38 1.35 3.15 -15.64
CA ALA A 38 0.97 2.08 -14.74
C ALA A 38 2.26 1.52 -14.15
N VAL A 39 2.50 1.80 -12.87
CA VAL A 39 3.57 1.18 -12.10
C VAL A 39 3.31 -0.32 -12.23
N GLY A 40 4.21 -0.99 -12.96
CA GLY A 40 4.12 -2.40 -13.22
C GLY A 40 4.00 -3.17 -11.90
N GLU A 41 3.46 -4.38 -11.95
CA GLU A 41 3.35 -5.27 -10.79
C GLU A 41 4.70 -5.66 -10.14
N GLY A 42 5.82 -5.07 -10.58
CA GLY A 42 7.11 -5.14 -9.92
C GLY A 42 7.33 -3.92 -9.02
N GLU A 43 7.40 -4.17 -7.71
CA GLU A 43 7.80 -3.22 -6.65
C GLU A 43 6.74 -2.19 -6.20
N LEU A 44 5.79 -2.63 -5.37
CA LEU A 44 4.82 -1.73 -4.74
C LEU A 44 5.47 -0.91 -3.61
N PRO A 45 5.19 0.39 -3.47
CA PRO A 45 5.59 1.16 -2.30
C PRO A 45 4.97 0.60 -1.00
N PHE A 46 5.48 1.03 0.15
CA PHE A 46 5.02 0.61 1.47
C PHE A 46 4.24 1.74 2.13
N PHE A 47 3.05 1.45 2.65
CA PHE A 47 2.32 2.37 3.50
C PHE A 47 2.60 2.04 4.97
N VAL A 48 3.27 2.97 5.66
CA VAL A 48 3.65 2.83 7.07
C VAL A 48 2.84 3.80 7.92
N TYR A 49 2.37 3.34 9.08
CA TYR A 49 1.42 4.09 9.92
C TYR A 49 1.85 4.17 11.40
N GLY A 50 3.02 3.65 11.74
CA GLY A 50 3.51 3.52 13.12
C GLY A 50 4.96 3.96 13.29
N THR A 51 5.76 3.12 13.95
CA THR A 51 7.17 3.41 14.31
C THR A 51 8.13 3.46 13.12
N LEU A 52 7.66 3.12 11.92
CA LEU A 52 8.38 3.28 10.66
C LEU A 52 8.16 4.65 10.02
N ARG A 53 7.30 5.50 10.58
CA ARG A 53 7.08 6.87 10.06
C ARG A 53 8.30 7.77 10.32
N PRO A 54 8.55 8.79 9.47
CA PRO A 54 9.69 9.69 9.63
C PRO A 54 9.78 10.29 11.04
N GLY A 55 10.97 10.22 11.64
CA GLY A 55 11.24 10.71 13.00
C GLY A 55 11.11 9.66 14.11
N GLU A 56 10.58 8.47 13.81
CA GLU A 56 10.50 7.37 14.77
C GLU A 56 11.76 6.47 14.74
N PRO A 57 12.07 5.73 15.82
CA PRO A 57 13.31 4.94 15.90
C PRO A 57 13.49 3.88 14.80
N ASN A 58 12.41 3.20 14.39
CA ASN A 58 12.53 2.15 13.37
C ASN A 58 12.68 2.71 11.97
N HIS A 59 12.24 3.94 11.72
CA HIS A 59 12.47 4.62 10.45
C HIS A 59 13.98 4.69 10.13
N ASP A 60 14.77 5.15 11.09
CA ASP A 60 16.21 5.33 10.87
C ASP A 60 16.96 4.01 10.71
N LEU A 61 16.52 2.97 11.41
CA LEU A 61 17.12 1.64 11.34
C LEU A 61 16.80 0.93 10.00
N CYS A 62 15.55 1.04 9.55
CA CYS A 62 15.05 0.26 8.42
C CYS A 62 15.10 1.03 7.10
N LEU A 63 14.78 2.32 7.10
CA LEU A 63 14.48 3.10 5.89
C LEU A 63 15.61 4.04 5.47
N ARG A 64 16.44 4.51 6.41
CA ARG A 64 17.52 5.46 6.11
C ARG A 64 18.43 4.95 5.01
N GLY A 65 18.50 5.71 3.92
CA GLY A 65 19.32 5.36 2.77
C GLY A 65 18.79 4.18 1.94
N ARG A 66 17.53 3.76 2.12
CA ARG A 66 16.85 2.74 1.29
C ARG A 66 15.65 3.28 0.53
N THR A 67 15.26 4.53 0.79
CA THR A 67 14.07 5.20 0.24
C THR A 67 14.44 6.27 -0.79
N SER A 68 13.65 6.37 -1.86
CA SER A 68 13.77 7.42 -2.90
C SER A 68 12.76 8.53 -2.70
N ARG A 69 11.62 8.22 -2.07
CA ARG A 69 10.53 9.15 -1.81
C ARG A 69 9.73 8.72 -0.59
N GLU A 70 9.34 9.69 0.22
CA GLU A 70 8.48 9.51 1.39
C GLU A 70 7.46 10.64 1.36
N VAL A 71 6.17 10.31 1.33
CA VAL A 71 5.09 11.32 1.28
C VAL A 71 3.94 10.95 2.19
N PRO A 72 3.28 11.91 2.85
CA PRO A 72 2.08 11.62 3.63
C PRO A 72 1.01 10.93 2.79
N ALA A 73 0.31 10.00 3.41
CA ALA A 73 -0.77 9.24 2.79
C ALA A 73 -1.84 8.85 3.81
N ARG A 74 -2.99 8.38 3.32
CA ARG A 74 -4.06 7.82 4.14
C ARG A 74 -4.59 6.52 3.56
N LEU A 75 -4.98 5.62 4.46
CA LEU A 75 -5.61 4.35 4.17
C LEU A 75 -7.05 4.38 4.68
N GLU A 76 -8.02 4.18 3.77
CA GLU A 76 -9.43 4.04 4.12
C GLU A 76 -9.77 2.56 4.41
N GLY A 77 -10.80 2.33 5.24
CA GLY A 77 -11.24 0.97 5.59
C GLY A 77 -10.34 0.29 6.62
N ALA A 78 -9.61 1.07 7.41
CA ALA A 78 -8.80 0.57 8.52
C ALA A 78 -8.94 1.46 9.77
N VAL A 79 -8.66 0.87 10.93
CA VAL A 79 -8.54 1.57 12.21
C VAL A 79 -7.26 1.14 12.92
N LEU A 80 -6.76 1.99 13.83
CA LEU A 80 -5.59 1.69 14.64
C LEU A 80 -5.98 1.29 16.06
N TYR A 81 -5.31 0.28 16.59
CA TYR A 81 -5.31 -0.05 18.01
C TYR A 81 -3.94 0.18 18.62
N ASP A 82 -3.94 0.60 19.88
CA ASP A 82 -2.73 0.83 20.67
C ASP A 82 -2.20 -0.49 21.23
N GLY A 83 -0.95 -0.81 20.90
CA GLY A 83 -0.20 -1.97 21.35
C GLY A 83 0.87 -1.63 22.40
N PRO A 84 1.75 -2.57 22.75
CA PRO A 84 2.84 -2.33 23.70
C PRO A 84 3.98 -1.53 23.06
N GLY A 85 3.73 -0.24 22.81
CA GLY A 85 4.72 0.71 22.27
C GLY A 85 4.73 0.84 20.74
N TYR A 86 3.75 0.24 20.04
CA TYR A 86 3.56 0.33 18.60
C TYR A 86 2.08 0.05 18.22
N PRO A 87 1.58 0.58 17.09
CA PRO A 87 0.19 0.43 16.69
C PRO A 87 -0.07 -0.84 15.89
N TYR A 88 -1.33 -1.27 15.88
CA TYR A 88 -1.84 -2.33 15.02
C TYR A 88 -2.95 -1.80 14.11
N ALA A 89 -2.79 -1.91 12.79
CA ALA A 89 -3.87 -1.66 11.86
C ALA A 89 -4.80 -2.88 11.75
N VAL A 90 -6.10 -2.63 11.78
CA VAL A 90 -7.14 -3.65 11.63
C VAL A 90 -8.15 -3.17 10.59
N GLU A 91 -8.53 -4.04 9.66
CA GLU A 91 -9.57 -3.73 8.68
C GLU A 91 -10.93 -3.50 9.37
N ALA A 92 -11.45 -2.28 9.24
CA ALA A 92 -12.72 -1.81 9.79
C ALA A 92 -13.06 -0.43 9.21
N PRO A 93 -14.33 0.00 9.18
CA PRO A 93 -14.69 1.35 8.73
C PRO A 93 -13.94 2.43 9.53
N GLY A 94 -13.13 3.22 8.85
CA GLY A 94 -12.26 4.24 9.44
C GLY A 94 -11.15 4.67 8.48
N THR A 95 -10.30 5.56 8.95
CA THR A 95 -9.16 6.09 8.20
C THR A 95 -7.91 6.03 9.06
N VAL A 96 -6.79 5.61 8.47
CA VAL A 96 -5.46 5.60 9.09
C VAL A 96 -4.56 6.59 8.37
N LEU A 97 -3.89 7.45 9.13
CA LEU A 97 -2.87 8.37 8.62
C LEU A 97 -1.48 7.74 8.70
N GLY A 98 -0.69 7.94 7.66
CA GLY A 98 0.64 7.37 7.55
C GLY A 98 1.45 8.03 6.46
N ASP A 99 2.47 7.33 6.01
CA ASP A 99 3.40 7.76 4.98
C ASP A 99 3.57 6.66 3.94
N LEU A 100 3.63 7.05 2.67
CA LEU A 100 3.95 6.20 1.55
C LEU A 100 5.46 6.26 1.29
N ILE A 101 6.10 5.11 1.39
CA ILE A 101 7.53 4.94 1.27
C ILE A 101 7.85 4.23 -0.05
N THR A 102 8.59 4.89 -0.92
CA THR A 102 9.08 4.31 -2.17
C THR A 102 10.53 3.88 -1.99
N ALA A 103 10.82 2.61 -2.28
CA ALA A 103 12.18 2.09 -2.26
C ALA A 103 13.07 2.84 -3.28
N ARG A 104 14.38 2.90 -3.04
CA ARG A 104 15.32 3.29 -4.10
C ARG A 104 15.44 2.17 -5.12
N PRO A 105 15.70 2.50 -6.40
CA PRO A 105 16.05 1.49 -7.40
C PRO A 105 17.16 0.57 -6.90
N GLY A 106 16.95 -0.74 -7.00
CA GLY A 106 17.90 -1.77 -6.55
C GLY A 106 17.91 -2.07 -5.05
N ALA A 107 17.16 -1.34 -4.22
CA ALA A 107 17.07 -1.57 -2.77
C ALA A 107 15.78 -2.29 -2.33
N TYR A 108 14.86 -2.56 -3.25
CA TYR A 108 13.52 -3.04 -2.93
C TYR A 108 13.51 -4.40 -2.22
N ALA A 109 14.24 -5.40 -2.75
CA ALA A 109 14.26 -6.73 -2.15
C ALA A 109 14.84 -6.71 -0.72
N GLU A 110 15.92 -5.96 -0.50
CA GLU A 110 16.51 -5.77 0.83
C GLU A 110 15.50 -5.10 1.78
N LEU A 111 14.87 -4.01 1.33
CA LEU A 111 13.89 -3.29 2.13
C LEU A 111 12.69 -4.18 2.48
N LEU A 112 12.18 -4.95 1.54
CA LEU A 112 11.08 -5.88 1.75
C LEU A 112 11.42 -6.92 2.82
N THR A 113 12.62 -7.51 2.77
CA THR A 113 13.10 -8.47 3.78
C THR A 113 13.22 -7.82 5.15
N VAL A 114 13.82 -6.63 5.25
CA VAL A 114 13.97 -5.90 6.51
C VAL A 114 12.61 -5.61 7.15
N LEU A 115 11.62 -5.22 6.34
CA LEU A 115 10.26 -4.96 6.84
C LEU A 115 9.53 -6.25 7.23
N ASP A 116 9.66 -7.33 6.47
CA ASP A 116 9.06 -8.62 6.83
C ASP A 116 9.63 -9.17 8.16
N GLU A 117 10.94 -9.06 8.36
CA GLU A 117 11.61 -9.48 9.60
C GLU A 117 11.19 -8.62 10.80
N LEU A 118 11.10 -7.29 10.61
CA LEU A 118 10.65 -6.39 11.67
C LEU A 118 9.20 -6.65 12.10
N GLU A 119 8.34 -6.93 11.13
CA GLU A 119 6.89 -7.09 11.33
C GLU A 119 6.50 -8.56 11.66
N ASP A 120 7.47 -9.42 11.98
CA ASP A 120 7.27 -10.85 12.28
C ASP A 120 6.37 -11.55 11.23
N TYR A 121 6.58 -11.22 9.95
CA TYR A 121 5.87 -11.81 8.82
C TYR A 121 6.68 -12.96 8.22
N LEU A 122 6.10 -14.17 8.22
CA LEU A 122 6.79 -15.38 7.77
C LEU A 122 6.36 -15.85 6.37
N ALA A 123 5.06 -15.89 6.13
CA ALA A 123 4.44 -16.25 4.86
C ALA A 123 2.95 -15.88 4.91
N PRO A 124 2.25 -15.74 3.76
CA PRO A 124 0.82 -15.45 3.76
C PRO A 124 0.02 -16.44 4.61
N GLY A 125 -0.76 -15.94 5.57
CA GLY A 125 -1.66 -16.76 6.41
C GLY A 125 -0.95 -17.67 7.42
N HIS A 126 0.35 -17.50 7.66
CA HIS A 126 1.07 -18.34 8.59
C HIS A 126 0.58 -18.07 10.04
N PRO A 127 0.28 -19.11 10.84
CA PRO A 127 -0.43 -18.95 12.13
C PRO A 127 0.36 -18.21 13.21
N ARG A 128 1.67 -18.04 13.03
CA ARG A 128 2.55 -17.28 13.93
C ARG A 128 2.79 -15.84 13.49
N ASN A 129 2.24 -15.41 12.36
CA ASN A 129 2.36 -14.03 11.91
C ASN A 129 1.81 -13.08 12.98
N LEU A 130 2.56 -12.02 13.26
CA LEU A 130 2.04 -10.88 14.02
C LEU A 130 1.24 -9.95 13.09
N TYR A 131 1.77 -9.74 11.89
CA TYR A 131 1.14 -8.98 10.82
C TYR A 131 1.02 -9.80 9.53
N GLU A 132 0.01 -9.49 8.72
CA GLU A 132 -0.15 -9.96 7.34
C GLU A 132 0.20 -8.83 6.37
N ARG A 133 1.08 -9.10 5.42
CA ARG A 133 1.42 -8.16 4.35
C ARG A 133 0.38 -8.25 3.22
N VAL A 134 -0.36 -7.17 3.00
CA VAL A 134 -1.47 -7.13 2.05
C VAL A 134 -1.38 -5.88 1.17
N ALA A 135 -1.59 -6.04 -0.13
CA ALA A 135 -1.64 -4.90 -1.03
C ALA A 135 -3.01 -4.21 -0.95
N ARG A 136 -3.00 -2.91 -0.63
CA ARG A 136 -4.20 -2.04 -0.55
C ARG A 136 -4.00 -0.77 -1.36
N GLU A 137 -5.11 -0.17 -1.77
CA GLU A 137 -5.08 1.20 -2.29
C GLU A 137 -5.00 2.18 -1.12
N VAL A 138 -4.07 3.13 -1.22
CA VAL A 138 -3.94 4.28 -0.30
C VAL A 138 -3.99 5.56 -1.10
N ARG A 139 -4.33 6.68 -0.45
CA ARG A 139 -4.35 8.00 -1.09
C ARG A 139 -3.13 8.79 -0.63
N ALA A 140 -2.27 9.16 -1.58
CA ALA A 140 -1.18 10.09 -1.32
C ALA A 140 -1.73 11.49 -0.96
N ALA A 141 -0.86 12.37 -0.44
CA ALA A 141 -1.22 13.73 -0.03
C ALA A 141 -1.92 14.56 -1.14
N ASP A 142 -1.55 14.34 -2.39
CA ASP A 142 -2.17 14.97 -3.58
C ASP A 142 -3.51 14.33 -3.99
N GLY A 143 -3.96 13.31 -3.28
CA GLY A 143 -5.21 12.58 -3.54
C GLY A 143 -5.05 11.38 -4.49
N THR A 144 -3.87 11.19 -5.09
CA THR A 144 -3.60 10.11 -6.05
C THR A 144 -3.78 8.74 -5.37
N PRO A 145 -4.58 7.83 -5.95
CA PRO A 145 -4.66 6.45 -5.48
C PRO A 145 -3.38 5.70 -5.86
N VAL A 146 -2.78 5.02 -4.89
CA VAL A 146 -1.56 4.22 -5.08
C VAL A 146 -1.75 2.85 -4.44
N ARG A 147 -1.39 1.78 -5.16
CA ARG A 147 -1.33 0.43 -4.59
C ARG A 147 -0.05 0.30 -3.77
N ALA A 148 -0.18 -0.05 -2.50
CA ALA A 148 0.93 -0.17 -1.57
C ALA A 148 0.81 -1.42 -0.70
N TRP A 149 1.95 -1.96 -0.24
CA TRP A 149 1.98 -2.94 0.83
C TRP A 149 1.59 -2.29 2.16
N VAL A 150 0.68 -2.96 2.88
CA VAL A 150 0.26 -2.62 4.23
C VAL A 150 0.41 -3.86 5.10
N TYR A 151 1.02 -3.70 6.27
CA TYR A 151 1.06 -4.75 7.30
C TYR A 151 -0.17 -4.60 8.20
N PHE A 152 -1.14 -5.51 8.15
CA PHE A 152 -2.30 -5.52 9.05
C PHE A 152 -2.09 -6.52 10.18
N ALA A 153 -2.68 -6.30 11.34
CA ALA A 153 -2.67 -7.30 12.41
C ALA A 153 -3.21 -8.65 11.90
N ALA A 154 -2.46 -9.73 12.13
CA ALA A 154 -2.89 -11.06 11.73
C ALA A 154 -4.24 -11.44 12.38
N ALA A 155 -5.00 -12.34 11.75
CA ALA A 155 -6.40 -12.60 12.11
C ALA A 155 -6.61 -12.90 13.61
N ARG A 156 -5.70 -13.66 14.23
CA ARG A 156 -5.73 -13.95 15.68
C ARG A 156 -5.60 -12.67 16.51
N VAL A 157 -4.62 -11.84 16.18
CA VAL A 157 -4.30 -10.58 16.86
C VAL A 157 -5.44 -9.58 16.67
N ALA A 158 -5.92 -9.42 15.43
CA ALA A 158 -7.04 -8.54 15.10
C ALA A 158 -8.33 -8.91 15.87
N ARG A 159 -8.59 -10.20 16.11
CA ARG A 159 -9.72 -10.64 16.94
C ARG A 159 -9.56 -10.21 18.40
N GLU A 160 -8.36 -10.37 18.96
CA GLU A 160 -8.06 -9.96 20.34
C GLU A 160 -8.17 -8.43 20.52
N LEU A 161 -7.66 -7.66 19.55
CA LEU A 161 -7.74 -6.20 19.52
C LEU A 161 -9.18 -5.70 19.43
N ARG A 162 -10.02 -6.28 18.56
CA ARG A 162 -11.45 -5.91 18.48
C ARG A 162 -12.20 -6.18 19.79
N ALA A 163 -11.80 -7.22 20.54
CA ALA A 163 -12.46 -7.59 21.78
C ALA A 163 -12.02 -6.74 22.98
N ARG A 164 -10.72 -6.37 23.05
CA ARG A 164 -10.10 -5.83 24.27
C ARG A 164 -9.09 -4.69 24.04
N GLY A 165 -8.78 -4.38 22.79
CA GLY A 165 -7.80 -3.36 22.44
C GLY A 165 -8.30 -1.95 22.70
N ARG A 166 -7.37 -1.02 22.87
CA ARG A 166 -7.67 0.41 22.95
C ARG A 166 -7.61 1.00 21.55
N LEU A 167 -8.74 1.49 21.05
CA LEU A 167 -8.82 2.14 19.75
C LEU A 167 -8.11 3.51 19.79
N ILE A 168 -7.30 3.80 18.77
CA ILE A 168 -6.74 5.12 18.50
C ILE A 168 -7.72 5.86 17.59
N VAL A 169 -8.60 6.64 18.20
CA VAL A 169 -9.74 7.28 17.51
C VAL A 169 -9.30 8.23 16.40
N SER A 170 -8.14 8.88 16.55
CA SER A 170 -7.60 9.79 15.54
C SER A 170 -7.16 9.09 14.25
N GLY A 171 -6.91 7.78 14.29
CA GLY A 171 -6.26 7.06 13.19
C GLY A 171 -4.81 7.46 12.96
N ASP A 172 -4.21 8.24 13.87
CA ASP A 172 -2.85 8.78 13.75
C ASP A 172 -2.02 8.39 14.99
N TRP A 173 -1.04 7.50 14.76
CA TRP A 173 -0.12 7.05 15.80
C TRP A 173 0.73 8.18 16.38
N LEU A 174 1.24 9.10 15.55
CA LEU A 174 2.17 10.13 16.03
C LEU A 174 1.45 11.13 16.94
N ALA A 175 0.21 11.50 16.59
CA ALA A 175 -0.65 12.31 17.44
C ALA A 175 -1.04 11.60 18.74
N HIS A 176 -1.10 10.26 18.73
CA HIS A 176 -1.42 9.45 19.91
C HIS A 176 -0.26 9.37 20.90
N VAL A 177 0.98 9.20 20.43
CA VAL A 177 2.17 9.09 21.30
C VAL A 177 2.85 10.41 21.63
N THR A 178 2.55 11.46 20.87
CA THR A 178 3.02 12.82 21.15
C THR A 178 1.85 13.66 21.67
N PRO A 179 1.56 13.63 22.99
CA PRO A 179 0.62 14.60 23.54
C PRO A 179 1.19 16.00 23.32
N TYR A 180 0.34 16.90 22.79
CA TYR A 180 0.66 18.31 22.57
C TYR A 180 1.48 18.88 23.73
N ALA A 181 2.57 19.59 23.42
CA ALA A 181 3.42 20.27 24.39
C ALA A 181 2.67 21.45 25.03
N SER A 182 1.74 21.17 25.92
CA SER A 182 1.14 22.13 26.85
C SER A 182 0.89 21.45 28.19
N GLY A 183 1.96 21.39 28.99
CA GLY A 183 1.89 21.06 30.42
C GLY A 183 2.63 19.78 30.77
N ARG A 184 3.84 19.92 31.33
CA ARG A 184 4.55 18.86 32.03
C ARG A 184 3.62 18.11 32.98
N ARG A 185 3.41 16.83 32.72
CA ARG A 185 3.26 15.81 33.76
C ARG A 185 4.22 14.69 33.43
N ASP A 186 5.14 14.46 34.35
CA ASP A 186 6.11 13.38 34.30
C ASP A 186 5.37 12.04 34.15
N HIS A 187 5.66 11.29 33.09
CA HIS A 187 5.24 9.90 32.94
C HIS A 187 6.43 8.99 33.28
N PRO A 188 6.26 7.99 34.16
CA PRO A 188 7.34 7.08 34.49
C PRO A 188 7.61 6.14 33.32
N GLY A 189 8.87 6.11 32.88
CA GLY A 189 9.54 4.99 32.19
C GLY A 189 8.78 4.32 31.04
N ARG A 190 8.99 4.81 29.82
CA ARG A 190 8.72 4.05 28.59
C ARG A 190 9.53 2.73 28.64
N PRO A 191 8.92 1.54 28.54
CA PRO A 191 9.68 0.31 28.39
C PRO A 191 10.43 0.35 27.05
N ALA A 192 11.68 -0.13 27.06
CA ALA A 192 12.46 -0.33 25.84
C ALA A 192 11.64 -1.19 24.87
N GLY A 193 11.63 -0.81 23.59
CA GLY A 193 11.03 -1.63 22.54
C GLY A 193 11.66 -3.03 22.49
N PRO A 194 11.10 -3.95 21.68
CA PRO A 194 11.71 -5.25 21.48
C PRO A 194 13.20 -5.10 21.13
N PRO A 195 14.06 -6.01 21.62
CA PRO A 195 15.49 -5.95 21.34
C PRO A 195 15.71 -5.96 19.82
N ALA A 196 16.70 -5.19 19.36
CA ALA A 196 17.11 -5.20 17.96
C ALA A 196 17.29 -6.64 17.46
N PRO A 197 16.87 -6.96 16.22
CA PRO A 197 17.08 -8.29 15.65
C PRO A 197 18.58 -8.66 15.70
N PRO A 198 18.91 -9.95 15.92
CA PRO A 198 20.30 -10.38 16.00
C PRO A 198 21.03 -10.04 14.71
N ALA A 199 22.26 -9.51 14.83
CA ALA A 199 23.10 -9.20 13.68
C ALA A 199 23.29 -10.46 12.80
N PRO A 200 23.30 -10.32 11.45
CA PRO A 200 23.50 -11.45 10.55
C PRO A 200 24.85 -12.13 10.83
N PRO A 201 24.95 -13.47 10.71
CA PRO A 201 26.20 -14.17 10.93
C PRO A 201 27.26 -13.67 9.95
N GLY A 202 28.41 -13.28 10.49
CA GLY A 202 29.57 -12.86 9.68
C GLY A 202 30.02 -13.97 8.70
N PRO A 203 30.72 -13.60 7.62
CA PRO A 203 31.13 -14.56 6.61
C PRO A 203 31.99 -15.67 7.21
N ARG A 204 31.56 -16.92 7.03
CA ARG A 204 32.38 -18.10 7.35
C ARG A 204 33.57 -18.13 6.39
N THR A 205 34.76 -17.89 6.91
CA THR A 205 36.00 -18.24 6.22
C THR A 205 36.10 -19.77 6.17
N LEU A 206 36.37 -20.29 4.97
CA LEU A 206 36.60 -21.71 4.67
C LEU A 206 37.78 -22.29 5.46
#